data_AF-A0A927DRI4-F1
#
_entry.id   AF-A0A927DRI4-F1
#
_cell.length_a   1.000
_cell.length_b   1.000
_cell.length_c   1.000
_cell.angle_alpha   90.00
_cell.angle_beta   90.00
_cell.angle_gamma   90.00
#
_symmetry.space_group_name_H-M   'P 1'
#
loop_
_entity.id
_entity.type
_entity.pdbx_description
1 polymer ?
#
loop_
_entity_poly.entity_id
_entity_poly.type
_entity_poly.pdbx_seq_one_letter_code
_entity_poly.pdbx_strand_id
1 'polypeptide(L)' 'MYNAQSQSSATWGNNVIVIRNKVSGDITTARSCAFQKQPDHANAKVGNTVSWVFDAGKIDQLLGEF' A
#
# COMPACT_ATOMS: atom_id res chain seq x y z
N MET A 1 6.96 4.37 4.87
CA MET A 1 6.81 2.90 4.99
C MET A 1 8.07 2.18 4.50
N TYR A 2 8.45 2.25 3.21
CA TYR A 2 9.65 1.56 2.69
C TYR A 2 10.94 1.79 3.51
N ASN A 3 11.34 3.04 3.77
CA ASN A 3 12.56 3.33 4.53
C ASN A 3 12.51 2.85 6.00
N ALA A 4 11.32 2.75 6.60
CA ALA A 4 11.15 2.28 7.97
C ALA A 4 11.28 0.76 8.04
N GLN A 5 10.65 0.05 7.10
CA GLN A 5 10.75 -1.40 7.01
C GLN A 5 12.14 -1.86 6.54
N SER A 6 12.86 -1.08 5.73
CA SER A 6 14.18 -1.47 5.21
C SER A 6 15.31 -1.39 6.22
N GLN A 7 15.06 -0.82 7.40
CA GLN A 7 16.05 -0.73 8.48
C GLN A 7 16.33 -2.09 9.14
N SER A 8 15.38 -3.01 9.12
CA SER A 8 15.53 -4.33 9.71
C SER A 8 14.60 -5.34 9.05
N SER A 9 15.07 -6.58 8.88
CA SER A 9 14.18 -7.67 8.46
C SER A 9 13.01 -7.88 9.43
N ALA A 10 13.19 -7.54 10.72
CA ALA A 10 12.14 -7.62 11.72
C ALA A 10 11.03 -6.58 11.52
N THR A 11 11.28 -5.48 10.81
CA THR A 11 10.26 -4.47 10.47
C THR A 11 9.70 -4.64 9.06
N TRP A 12 10.24 -5.59 8.28
CA TRP A 12 9.78 -5.89 6.93
C TRP A 12 8.42 -6.57 6.94
N GLY A 13 7.51 -6.12 6.06
CA GLY A 13 6.18 -6.73 5.94
C GLY A 13 5.25 -6.48 7.12
N ASN A 14 5.51 -5.50 7.99
CA ASN A 14 4.65 -5.19 9.14
C ASN A 14 3.69 -4.01 8.91
N ASN A 15 3.55 -3.57 7.66
CA ASN A 15 2.68 -2.44 7.35
C ASN A 15 1.20 -2.89 7.22
N VAL A 16 0.29 -1.98 7.52
CA VAL A 16 -1.15 -2.14 7.26
C VAL A 16 -1.61 -0.97 6.40
N ILE A 17 -2.33 -1.27 5.33
CA ILE A 17 -2.89 -0.27 4.41
C ILE A 17 -4.42 -0.43 4.40
N VAL A 18 -5.13 0.64 4.74
CA VAL A 18 -6.59 0.67 4.74
C VAL A 18 -7.07 1.57 3.60
N ILE A 19 -7.90 1.01 2.73
CA ILE A 19 -8.55 1.69 1.62
C ILE A 19 -10.04 1.81 1.95
N ARG A 20 -10.56 3.04 1.93
CA ARG A 20 -11.98 3.31 2.16
C ARG A 20 -12.61 3.91 0.91
N ASN A 21 -13.65 3.26 0.40
CA ASN A 21 -14.54 3.88 -0.57
C ASN A 21 -15.63 4.65 0.20
N LYS A 22 -15.61 5.98 0.11
CA LYS A 22 -16.56 6.82 0.86
C LYS A 22 -17.99 6.70 0.33
N VAL A 23 -18.17 6.39 -0.95
CA VAL A 23 -19.50 6.38 -1.59
C VAL A 23 -20.28 5.11 -1.21
N SER A 24 -19.66 3.93 -1.34
CA SER A 24 -20.29 2.66 -0.96
C SER A 24 -20.11 2.30 0.51
N GLY A 25 -19.17 2.93 1.21
CA GLY A 25 -18.80 2.55 2.58
C GLY A 25 -17.83 1.38 2.68
N ASP A 26 -17.37 0.81 1.56
CA ASP A 26 -16.46 -0.33 1.56
C ASP A 26 -15.13 -0.02 2.25
N ILE A 27 -14.62 -0.98 3.00
CA ILE A 27 -13.31 -0.93 3.64
C ILE A 27 -12.52 -2.17 3.24
N THR A 28 -11.40 -1.95 2.54
CA THR A 28 -10.41 -3.00 2.25
C THR A 28 -9.19 -2.78 3.12
N THR A 29 -8.79 -3.79 3.89
CA THR A 29 -7.62 -3.75 4.76
C THR A 29 -6.60 -4.77 4.27
N ALA A 30 -5.46 -4.29 3.76
CA ALA A 30 -4.31 -5.10 3.44
C ALA A 30 -3.36 -5.14 4.65
N ARG A 31 -3.03 -6.35 5.11
CA ARG A 31 -2.18 -6.62 6.27
C ARG A 31 -0.90 -7.30 5.84
N SER A 32 0.12 -7.14 6.68
CA SER A 32 1.45 -7.64 6.44
C SER A 32 2.04 -7.14 5.11
N CYS A 33 1.88 -5.84 4.85
CA CYS A 33 2.30 -5.25 3.58
C CYS A 33 3.82 -4.99 3.56
N ALA A 34 4.50 -5.45 2.52
CA ALA A 34 5.93 -5.26 2.30
C ALA A 34 6.17 -4.49 1.00
N PHE A 35 6.67 -3.26 1.06
CA PHE A 35 7.05 -2.53 -0.17
C PHE A 35 8.31 -3.13 -0.79
N GLN A 36 8.29 -3.44 -2.08
CA GLN A 36 9.38 -4.16 -2.73
C GLN A 36 10.61 -3.28 -2.94
N LYS A 37 10.41 -2.04 -3.40
CA LYS A 37 11.47 -1.06 -3.63
C LYS A 37 10.94 0.37 -3.57
N GLN A 38 11.85 1.35 -3.57
CA GLN A 38 11.51 2.72 -3.95
C GLN A 38 11.09 2.76 -5.43
N PRO A 39 10.10 3.61 -5.79
CA PRO A 39 9.61 3.71 -7.15
C PRO A 39 10.67 4.34 -8.05
N ASP A 40 10.63 3.99 -9.34
CA ASP A 40 11.49 4.65 -10.32
C ASP A 40 10.91 6.03 -10.65
N HIS A 41 11.69 7.08 -10.44
CA HIS A 41 11.27 8.44 -10.71
C HIS A 41 11.66 8.85 -12.13
N ALA A 42 10.68 8.94 -13.03
CA ALA A 42 10.83 9.57 -14.33
C ALA A 42 10.49 11.06 -14.21
N ASN A 43 11.49 11.94 -14.25
CA ASN A 43 11.33 13.40 -14.23
C ASN A 43 10.73 13.92 -15.56
N ALA A 44 9.55 13.46 -15.91
CA ALA A 44 8.89 13.78 -17.17
C ALA A 44 8.40 15.23 -17.18
N LYS A 45 8.39 15.83 -18.39
CA LYS A 45 7.88 17.19 -18.63
C LYS A 45 6.39 17.35 -18.28
N VAL A 46 5.63 16.26 -18.36
CA VAL A 46 4.23 16.17 -17.95
C VAL A 46 4.15 15.20 -16.78
N GLY A 47 3.39 15.55 -15.74
CA GLY A 47 3.23 14.71 -14.56
C GLY A 47 2.67 13.33 -14.88
N ASN A 48 3.18 12.30 -14.19
CA ASN A 48 2.71 10.93 -14.30
C ASN A 48 2.51 10.32 -12.90
N THR A 49 1.89 9.15 -12.83
CA THR A 49 1.70 8.40 -11.60
C THR A 49 3.01 7.75 -11.15
N VAL A 50 3.39 7.96 -9.89
CA VAL A 50 4.51 7.25 -9.25
C VAL A 50 3.96 5.98 -8.59
N SER A 51 4.18 4.83 -9.23
CA SER A 51 3.67 3.55 -8.75
C SER A 51 4.55 2.94 -7.66
N TRP A 52 3.96 2.63 -6.51
CA TRP A 52 4.59 1.85 -5.45
C TRP A 52 4.07 0.41 -5.47
N VAL A 53 4.97 -0.55 -5.50
CA VAL A 53 4.63 -1.98 -5.48
C VAL A 53 4.86 -2.54 -4.07
N PHE A 54 3.87 -3.26 -3.57
CA PHE A 54 3.96 -3.97 -2.29
C PHE A 54 3.27 -5.35 -2.39
N ASP A 55 3.78 -6.30 -1.60
CA ASP A 55 3.14 -7.59 -1.38
C ASP A 55 2.29 -7.53 -0.11
N ALA A 56 1.08 -8.08 -0.15
CA ALA A 56 0.21 -8.19 1.01
C ALA A 56 0.09 -9.66 1.45
N GLY A 57 0.36 -9.94 2.73
CA GLY A 57 0.20 -11.29 3.27
C GLY A 57 -1.27 -11.68 3.45
N LYS A 58 -2.16 -10.71 3.70
CA LYS A 58 -3.60 -10.94 3.78
C LYS A 58 -4.38 -9.69 3.39
N ILE A 59 -5.52 -9.89 2.76
CA ILE A 59 -6.48 -8.83 2.44
C ILE A 59 -7.84 -9.23 2.99
N ASP A 60 -8.48 -8.33 3.72
CA ASP A 60 -9.84 -8.48 4.24
C ASP A 60 -10.70 -7.33 3.71
N GLN A 61 -11.96 -7.64 3.42
CA GLN A 61 -12.92 -6.66 2.92
C GLN A 61 -14.18 -6.68 3.77
N LEU A 62 -14.61 -5.49 4.17
CA LEU A 62 -15.94 -5.24 4.69
C LEU A 62 -16.69 -4.42 3.65
N LEU A 63 -17.73 -4.99 3.07
CA LEU A 63 -18.57 -4.31 2.10
C LEU A 63 -19.56 -3.41 2.85
N GLY A 64 -19.74 -2.20 2.35
CA GLY A 64 -20.81 -1.32 2.81
C GLY A 64 -22.12 -1.64 2.11
N GLU A 65 -23.18 -0.98 2.56
CA GLU A 65 -24.52 -1.05 1.94
C GLU A 65 -24.84 0.33 1.36
N PHE A 66 -25.51 0.33 0.20
CA PHE A 66 -25.89 1.53 -0.56
C PHE A 66 -27.33 1.96 -0.25
#